data_AF-A0A172UTN7-F1
#
_entry.id   AF-A0A172UTN7-F1
#
_cell.length_a   1.000
_cell.length_b   1.000
_cell.length_c   1.000
_cell.angle_alpha   90.00
_cell.angle_beta   90.00
_cell.angle_gamma   90.00
#
_symmetry.space_group_name_H-M   'P 1'
#
loop_
_entity.id
_entity.type
_entity.pdbx_description
1 polymer ?
#
loop_
_entity_poly.entity_id
_entity_poly.type
_entity_poly.pdbx_seq_one_letter_code
_entity_poly.pdbx_strand_id
1 'polypeptide(L)'
;MSGLSLFKRYLAIQAMTLVCGIVGPIFLFVYFAAQPDATIKWMYWAGLFVTTADVLIALAITSASAKAERAALEAKAAKMAG
;
A
#
# COMPACT_ATOMS: atom_id res chain seq x y z
N MET A 1 -9.27 -19.58 12.78
CA MET A 1 -8.27 -18.50 13.00
C MET A 1 -8.70 -17.76 14.27
N SER A 2 -7.88 -17.74 15.33
CA SER A 2 -8.28 -17.12 16.61
C SER A 2 -8.33 -15.59 16.49
N GLY A 3 -9.24 -14.92 17.21
CA GLY A 3 -9.39 -13.46 17.15
C GLY A 3 -8.07 -12.69 17.41
N LEU A 4 -7.22 -13.21 18.28
CA LEU A 4 -5.89 -12.66 18.58
C LEU A 4 -4.95 -12.68 17.36
N SER A 5 -5.05 -13.69 16.48
CA SER A 5 -4.22 -13.78 15.27
C SER A 5 -4.64 -12.79 14.17
N LEU A 6 -5.93 -12.47 14.08
CA LEU A 6 -6.46 -11.41 13.21
C LEU A 6 -6.00 -10.03 13.69
N PHE A 7 -6.12 -9.78 15.00
CA PHE A 7 -5.66 -8.52 15.61
C PHE A 7 -4.16 -8.27 15.38
N LYS A 8 -3.31 -9.28 15.60
CA LYS A 8 -1.86 -9.16 15.38
C LYS A 8 -1.50 -8.89 13.91
N ARG A 9 -2.19 -9.53 12.96
CA ARG A 9 -2.01 -9.26 11.52
C ARG A 9 -2.44 -7.86 11.14
N TYR A 10 -3.58 -7.41 11.65
CA TYR A 10 -4.07 -6.06 11.42
C TYR A 10 -3.08 -5.01 11.94
N LEU A 11 -2.58 -5.18 13.17
CA LEU A 11 -1.58 -4.29 13.76
C LEU A 11 -0.28 -4.25 12.94
N ALA A 12 0.19 -5.39 12.45
CA ALA A 12 1.40 -5.47 11.63
C ALA A 12 1.23 -4.77 10.27
N ILE A 13 0.09 -4.98 9.61
CA ILE A 13 -0.23 -4.29 8.34
C ILE A 13 -0.34 -2.79 8.59
N GLN A 14 -1.04 -2.37 9.64
CA GLN A 14 -1.22 -0.96 9.96
C GLN A 14 0.08 -0.25 10.31
N ALA A 15 0.98 -0.92 11.05
CA ALA A 15 2.32 -0.43 11.29
C ALA A 15 3.11 -0.30 9.98
N MET A 16 3.03 -1.28 9.08
CA MET A 16 3.65 -1.18 7.75
C MET A 16 3.07 -0.03 6.93
N THR A 17 1.75 0.18 6.92
CA THR A 17 1.13 1.29 6.19
C THR A 17 1.54 2.66 6.77
N LEU A 18 1.68 2.77 8.09
CA LEU A 18 2.18 3.98 8.74
C LEU A 18 3.68 4.22 8.49
N VAL A 19 4.47 3.18 8.23
CA VAL A 19 5.92 3.31 7.98
C VAL A 19 6.25 3.40 6.48
N CYS A 20 5.42 2.86 5.59
CA CYS A 20 5.67 2.87 4.14
C CYS A 20 4.78 3.88 3.41
N GLY A 21 3.49 3.95 3.76
CA GLY A 21 2.51 4.73 3.00
C GLY A 21 2.58 6.24 3.24
N ILE A 22 2.83 6.67 4.48
CA ILE A 22 2.88 8.12 4.80
C ILE A 22 4.29 8.71 4.68
N VAL A 23 5.32 7.87 4.66
CA VAL A 23 6.72 8.31 4.61
C VAL A 23 7.02 9.07 3.32
N GLY A 24 6.50 8.60 2.18
CA GLY A 24 6.63 9.31 0.90
C GLY A 24 6.09 10.75 0.95
N PRO A 25 4.80 10.96 1.31
CA PRO A 25 4.22 12.29 1.49
C PRO A 25 4.96 13.18 2.49
N ILE A 26 5.39 12.64 3.64
CA ILE A 26 6.13 13.42 4.65
C ILE A 26 7.47 13.92 4.10
N PHE A 27 8.23 13.05 3.42
CA PHE A 27 9.52 13.42 2.83
C PHE A 27 9.38 14.52 1.79
N LEU A 28 8.36 14.41 0.93
CA LEU A 28 8.05 15.45 -0.07
C LEU A 28 7.63 16.76 0.62
N PHE A 29 6.78 16.69 1.64
CA PHE A 29 6.34 17.86 2.39
C PHE A 29 7.51 18.60 3.05
N VAL A 30 8.41 17.87 3.73
CA VAL A 30 9.61 18.46 4.36
C VAL A 30 10.53 19.10 3.31
N TYR A 31 10.75 18.43 2.17
CA TYR A 31 11.59 18.98 1.09
C TYR A 31 11.09 20.35 0.59
N PHE A 32 9.78 20.49 0.38
CA PHE A 32 9.19 21.76 -0.06
C PHE A 32 9.11 22.80 1.05
N ALA A 33 8.92 22.40 2.31
CA ALA A 33 8.81 23.32 3.45
C ALA A 33 10.16 23.94 3.87
N ALA A 34 11.28 23.23 3.69
CA ALA A 34 12.61 23.65 4.14
C ALA A 34 13.48 24.32 3.06
N GLN A 35 12.89 24.83 1.98
CA GLN A 35 13.63 25.57 0.94
C GLN A 35 14.24 26.87 1.49
N PRO A 36 15.49 27.24 1.13
CA PRO A 36 16.29 26.75 0.01
C PRO A 36 17.48 25.87 0.45
N ASP A 37 17.31 24.99 1.43
CA ASP A 37 18.41 24.11 1.85
C ASP A 37 18.73 23.07 0.75
N ALA A 38 19.96 23.11 0.21
CA ALA A 38 20.40 22.20 -0.84
C ALA A 38 20.72 20.79 -0.31
N THR A 39 20.92 20.63 1.01
CA THR A 39 21.23 19.32 1.61
C THR A 39 20.06 18.37 1.45
N ILE A 40 18.82 18.83 1.61
CA ILE A 40 17.60 18.01 1.61
C ILE A 40 17.13 17.51 0.23
N LYS A 41 17.86 17.79 -0.87
CA LYS A 41 17.50 17.33 -2.24
C LYS A 41 17.32 15.83 -2.38
N TRP A 42 18.00 15.01 -1.58
CA TRP A 42 17.80 13.56 -1.62
C TRP A 42 16.39 13.16 -1.16
N MET A 43 15.76 13.96 -0.29
CA MET A 43 14.43 13.67 0.25
C MET A 43 13.35 13.77 -0.81
N TYR A 44 13.53 14.66 -1.80
CA TYR A 44 12.62 14.75 -2.94
C TYR A 44 12.58 13.44 -3.73
N TRP A 45 13.75 12.96 -4.16
CA TRP A 45 13.87 11.75 -4.97
C TRP A 45 13.50 10.50 -4.18
N ALA A 46 13.90 10.41 -2.91
CA ALA A 46 13.52 9.30 -2.03
C ALA A 46 12.00 9.29 -1.78
N GLY A 47 11.40 10.45 -1.46
CA GLY A 47 9.97 10.58 -1.21
C GLY A 47 9.14 10.24 -2.45
N LEU A 48 9.56 10.68 -3.64
CA LEU A 48 8.91 10.36 -4.90
C LEU A 48 8.97 8.87 -5.21
N PHE A 49 10.14 8.24 -5.03
CA PHE A 49 10.32 6.81 -5.25
C PHE A 49 9.45 5.97 -4.31
N VAL A 50 9.47 6.27 -3.00
CA VAL A 50 8.66 5.56 -1.99
C VAL A 50 7.18 5.69 -2.30
N THR A 51 6.69 6.91 -2.58
CA THR A 51 5.28 7.15 -2.92
C THR A 51 4.87 6.35 -4.16
N THR A 52 5.69 6.38 -5.21
CA THR A 52 5.40 5.67 -6.45
C THR A 52 5.35 4.15 -6.23
N ALA A 53 6.33 3.60 -5.49
CA ALA A 53 6.36 2.18 -5.16
C ALA A 53 5.12 1.76 -4.34
N ASP A 54 4.72 2.57 -3.35
CA ASP A 54 3.54 2.29 -2.51
C ASP A 54 2.25 2.22 -3.35
N VAL A 55 2.05 3.19 -4.26
CA VAL A 55 0.93 3.20 -5.20
C VAL A 55 0.94 1.99 -6.14
N LEU A 56 2.10 1.62 -6.69
CA LEU A 56 2.22 0.46 -7.57
C LEU A 56 1.92 -0.86 -6.84
N ILE A 57 2.38 -1.01 -5.60
CA ILE A 57 2.07 -2.17 -4.76
C ILE A 57 0.57 -2.23 -4.47
N ALA A 58 -0.04 -1.10 -4.10
CA ALA A 58 -1.48 -1.03 -3.87
C ALA A 58 -2.27 -1.45 -5.11
N LEU A 59 -1.91 -0.91 -6.28
CA LEU A 59 -2.53 -1.29 -7.56
C LEU A 59 -2.35 -2.77 -7.89
N ALA A 60 -1.15 -3.33 -7.67
CA ALA A 60 -0.87 -4.73 -7.90
C ALA A 60 -1.76 -5.63 -7.01
N ILE A 61 -1.84 -5.33 -5.72
CA ILE A 61 -2.68 -6.07 -4.77
C ILE A 61 -4.16 -5.97 -5.16
N THR A 62 -4.66 -4.76 -5.44
CA THR A 62 -6.06 -4.56 -5.87
C THR A 62 -6.36 -5.34 -7.14
N SER A 63 -5.46 -5.32 -8.13
CA SER A 63 -5.65 -6.06 -9.39
C SER A 63 -5.69 -7.58 -9.18
N ALA A 64 -4.84 -8.11 -8.29
CA ALA A 64 -4.80 -9.53 -7.96
C ALA A 64 -6.07 -9.96 -7.21
N SER A 65 -6.49 -9.16 -6.23
CA SER A 65 -7.71 -9.39 -5.46
C SER A 65 -8.95 -9.37 -6.34
N ALA A 66 -9.09 -8.38 -7.23
CA ALA A 66 -10.23 -8.29 -8.15
C ALA A 66 -10.32 -9.50 -9.10
N LYS A 67 -9.17 -9.99 -9.60
CA LYS A 67 -9.13 -11.21 -10.42
C LYS A 67 -9.56 -12.44 -9.63
N ALA A 68 -9.08 -12.59 -8.39
CA ALA A 68 -9.43 -13.71 -7.52
C ALA A 68 -10.94 -13.73 -7.17
N GLU A 69 -11.53 -12.58 -6.87
CA GLU A 69 -12.96 -12.45 -6.61
C GLU A 69 -13.82 -12.85 -7.82
N ARG A 70 -13.42 -12.40 -9.03
CA ARG A 70 -14.13 -12.76 -10.26
C ARG A 70 -14.09 -14.27 -10.52
N ALA A 71 -12.93 -14.91 -10.37
CA ALA A 71 -12.78 -16.35 -10.51
C ALA A 71 -13.63 -17.13 -9.49
N ALA A 72 -13.71 -16.64 -8.24
CA ALA A 72 -14.55 -17.24 -7.21
C ALA A 72 -16.05 -17.11 -7.53
N LEU A 73 -16.47 -15.99 -8.11
CA LEU A 73 -17.86 -15.76 -8.53
C LEU A 73 -18.24 -16.68 -9.70
N GLU A 74 -17.36 -16.82 -10.70
CA GLU A 74 -17.53 -17.74 -11.82
C GLU A 74 -17.65 -19.20 -11.37
N ALA A 75 -16.79 -19.64 -10.43
CA ALA A 75 -16.87 -20.98 -9.86
C ALA A 75 -18.18 -21.24 -9.09
N LYS A 76 -18.69 -20.23 -8.36
CA LYS A 76 -19.98 -20.32 -7.69
C LYS A 76 -21.13 -20.40 -8.69
N ALA A 77 -21.10 -19.58 -9.75
CA ALA A 77 -22.12 -19.61 -10.79
C ALA A 77 -22.18 -20.96 -11.50
N ALA A 78 -21.03 -21.54 -11.85
CA ALA A 78 -20.93 -22.87 -12.46
C ALA A 78 -21.54 -23.97 -11.57
N LYS A 79 -21.31 -23.89 -10.25
CA LYS A 79 -21.86 -24.86 -9.28
C LYS A 79 -23.38 -24.75 -9.10
N MET A 80 -23.97 -23.59 -9.37
CA MET A 80 -25.42 -23.36 -9.26
C MET A 80 -26.18 -23.73 -10.54
N ALA A 81 -25.47 -23.91 -11.65
CA ALA A 81 -26.03 -24.20 -12.98
C ALA A 81 -25.99 -25.68 -13.37
N GLY A 82 -25.36 -26.54 -12.55
CA GLY A 82 -25.34 -28.01 -12.70
C GLY A 82 -26.11 -28.67 -11.57
#